data_AF-A0A091VSV2-F1
#
_entry.id   AF-A0A091VSV2-F1
#
_cell.length_a   1.000
_cell.length_b   1.000
_cell.length_c   1.000
_cell.angle_alpha   90.00
_cell.angle_beta   90.00
_cell.angle_gamma   90.00
#
_symmetry.space_group_name_H-M   'P 1'
#
loop_
_entity.id
_entity.type
_entity.pdbx_description
1 polymer ?
#
loop_
_entity_poly.entity_id
_entity_poly.type
_entity_poly.pdbx_seq_one_letter_code
_entity_poly.pdbx_strand_id
1 'polypeptide(L)'
;YAPWCPACQNLQPEWEKFAEWGEDLEVNIAKVDVTEQPGLSGRFIITALPTIYHCKDGEFRRYQGARTKTDFINFISDQEWKSIEPVSSWFGPSSFLMSSMSALFQLSMWIRHCHGYLTENVGIPVWGSYAVFALATLFSGLILGL
;
A
#
# COMPACT_ATOMS: atom_id res chain seq x y z
N TYR A 1 -0.15 -7.34 0.11
CA TYR A 1 -0.61 -8.42 0.99
C TYR A 1 -0.32 -8.04 2.43
N ALA A 2 -0.79 -8.82 3.41
CA ALA A 2 -0.37 -8.70 4.80
C ALA A 2 -0.12 -10.11 5.38
N PRO A 3 0.85 -10.29 6.29
CA PRO A 3 1.21 -11.60 6.82
C PRO A 3 0.12 -12.20 7.72
N TRP A 4 -0.68 -11.35 8.38
CA TRP A 4 -1.79 -11.77 9.25
C TRP A 4 -3.11 -12.01 8.50
N CYS A 5 -3.16 -11.78 7.18
CA CYS A 5 -4.38 -11.87 6.37
C CYS A 5 -4.58 -13.30 5.84
N PRO A 6 -5.61 -14.05 6.27
CA PRO A 6 -5.81 -15.44 5.84
C PRO A 6 -6.04 -15.59 4.33
N ALA A 7 -6.84 -14.68 3.73
CA ALA A 7 -7.06 -14.66 2.29
C ALA A 7 -5.77 -14.41 1.49
N CYS A 8 -4.80 -13.69 2.08
CA CYS A 8 -3.51 -13.41 1.48
C CYS A 8 -2.59 -14.65 1.55
N GLN A 9 -2.60 -15.36 2.67
CA GLN A 9 -1.88 -16.63 2.83
C GLN A 9 -2.37 -17.68 1.83
N ASN A 10 -3.69 -17.76 1.61
CA ASN A 10 -4.27 -18.66 0.60
C ASN A 10 -3.87 -18.30 -0.84
N LEU A 11 -3.67 -17.01 -1.13
CA LEU A 11 -3.25 -16.53 -2.44
C LEU A 11 -1.76 -16.76 -2.71
N GLN A 12 -0.93 -16.74 -1.66
CA GLN A 12 0.52 -16.82 -1.77
C GLN A 12 1.03 -17.98 -2.67
N PRO A 13 0.59 -19.25 -2.49
CA PRO A 13 1.08 -20.34 -3.34
C PRO A 13 0.67 -20.19 -4.80
N GLU A 14 -0.51 -19.63 -5.09
CA GLU A 14 -0.95 -19.38 -6.48
C GLU A 14 -0.17 -18.23 -7.12
N TRP A 15 0.18 -17.21 -6.32
CA TRP A 15 1.01 -16.09 -6.77
C TRP A 15 2.46 -16.50 -7.07
N GLU A 16 3.04 -17.38 -6.25
CA GLU A 16 4.39 -17.91 -6.44
C GLU A 16 4.46 -18.79 -7.70
N LYS A 17 3.49 -19.69 -7.91
CA LYS A 17 3.40 -20.47 -9.16
C LYS A 17 3.16 -19.62 -10.39
N PHE A 18 2.42 -18.51 -10.28
CA PHE A 18 2.24 -17.58 -11.39
C PHE A 18 3.56 -16.86 -11.70
N ALA A 19 4.33 -16.48 -10.68
CA ALA A 19 5.61 -15.80 -10.87
C ALA A 19 6.63 -16.63 -11.66
N GLU A 20 6.57 -17.96 -11.59
CA GLU A 20 7.39 -18.87 -12.41
C GLU A 20 7.20 -18.66 -13.92
N TRP A 21 6.03 -18.16 -14.35
CA TRP A 21 5.70 -17.89 -15.76
C TRP A 21 6.01 -16.46 -16.19
N GLY A 22 6.61 -15.65 -15.30
CA GLY A 22 6.86 -14.23 -15.57
C GLY A 22 7.76 -13.99 -16.77
N GLU A 23 8.82 -14.79 -16.91
CA GLU A 23 9.75 -14.70 -18.05
C GLU A 23 9.06 -15.09 -19.36
N ASP A 24 8.34 -16.21 -19.37
CA ASP A 24 7.62 -16.71 -20.56
C ASP A 24 6.54 -15.73 -21.05
N LEU A 25 5.92 -14.99 -20.14
CA LEU A 25 4.87 -14.00 -20.43
C LEU A 25 5.40 -12.57 -20.58
N GLU A 26 6.71 -12.36 -20.49
CA GLU A 26 7.37 -11.05 -20.53
C GLU A 26 6.77 -10.05 -19.50
N VAL A 27 6.45 -10.51 -18.29
CA VAL A 27 5.85 -9.71 -17.22
C VAL A 27 6.64 -9.81 -15.93
N ASN A 28 6.79 -8.69 -15.23
CA ASN A 28 7.40 -8.65 -13.90
C ASN A 28 6.31 -8.85 -12.83
N ILE A 29 6.52 -9.81 -11.93
CA ILE A 29 5.64 -10.07 -10.79
C ILE A 29 6.30 -9.57 -9.51
N ALA A 30 5.58 -8.76 -8.74
CA ALA A 30 6.05 -8.23 -7.45
C ALA A 30 4.99 -8.41 -6.36
N LYS A 31 5.42 -8.40 -5.10
CA LYS A 31 4.53 -8.38 -3.92
C LYS A 31 4.96 -7.28 -2.94
N VAL A 32 3.98 -6.59 -2.37
CA VAL A 32 4.21 -5.54 -1.37
C VAL A 32 3.52 -5.93 -0.08
N ASP A 33 4.26 -5.91 1.03
CA ASP A 33 3.70 -6.02 2.37
C ASP A 33 3.21 -4.65 2.86
N VAL A 34 1.90 -4.53 3.10
CA VAL A 34 1.29 -3.27 3.54
C VAL A 34 1.64 -2.90 4.99
N THR A 35 2.13 -3.87 5.77
CA THR A 35 2.56 -3.66 7.16
C THR A 35 3.93 -3.00 7.24
N GLU A 36 4.81 -3.30 6.29
CA GLU A 36 6.16 -2.71 6.21
C GLU A 36 6.21 -1.44 5.35
N GLN A 37 5.27 -1.31 4.40
CA GLN A 37 5.27 -0.21 3.42
C GLN A 37 4.01 0.68 3.52
N PRO A 38 3.83 1.43 4.63
CA PRO A 38 2.63 2.25 4.84
C PRO A 38 2.46 3.36 3.81
N GLY A 39 3.57 3.90 3.29
CA GLY A 39 3.53 4.90 2.21
C GLY A 39 2.92 4.34 0.93
N LEU A 40 3.34 3.15 0.50
CA LEU A 40 2.75 2.49 -0.67
C LEU A 40 1.28 2.13 -0.45
N SER A 41 0.92 1.68 0.76
CA SER A 41 -0.47 1.41 1.14
C SER A 41 -1.34 2.67 0.99
N GLY A 42 -0.86 3.82 1.44
CA GLY A 42 -1.53 5.12 1.27
C GLY A 42 -1.56 5.58 -0.19
N ARG A 43 -0.46 5.40 -0.92
CA ARG A 43 -0.31 5.81 -2.33
C ARG A 43 -1.28 5.10 -3.27
N PHE A 44 -1.58 3.83 -2.99
CA PHE A 44 -2.55 3.04 -3.76
C PHE A 44 -3.94 3.01 -3.09
N ILE A 45 -4.12 3.68 -1.95
CA ILE A 45 -5.34 3.66 -1.12
C ILE A 45 -5.85 2.22 -0.96
N ILE A 46 -4.98 1.34 -0.44
CA ILE A 46 -5.34 -0.07 -0.23
C ILE A 46 -6.32 -0.18 0.93
N THR A 47 -7.60 -0.40 0.62
CA THR A 47 -8.68 -0.54 1.61
C THR A 47 -9.06 -1.99 1.90
N ALA A 48 -8.70 -2.91 1.00
CA ALA A 48 -9.02 -4.33 1.12
C ALA A 48 -7.83 -5.21 0.68
N LEU A 49 -7.76 -6.42 1.23
CA LEU A 49 -6.71 -7.38 0.93
C LEU A 49 -7.28 -8.76 0.59
N PRO A 50 -6.60 -9.53 -0.28
CA PRO A 50 -5.52 -9.08 -1.16
C PRO A 50 -6.07 -8.19 -2.30
N THR A 51 -5.29 -7.18 -2.68
CA THR A 51 -5.57 -6.34 -3.86
C THR A 51 -4.40 -6.49 -4.83
N ILE A 52 -4.73 -6.67 -6.12
CA ILE A 52 -3.77 -6.90 -7.20
C ILE A 52 -3.96 -5.78 -8.22
N TYR A 53 -2.83 -5.20 -8.65
CA TYR A 53 -2.78 -4.21 -9.71
C TYR A 53 -1.93 -4.73 -10.86
N HIS A 54 -2.43 -4.57 -12.08
CA HIS A 54 -1.63 -4.64 -13.29
C HIS A 54 -1.13 -3.24 -13.63
N CYS A 55 0.15 -3.13 -13.96
CA CYS A 55 0.79 -1.88 -14.35
C CYS A 55 1.44 -2.07 -15.72
N LYS A 56 1.07 -1.24 -16.69
CA LYS A 56 1.70 -1.21 -18.01
C LYS A 56 1.85 0.24 -18.43
N ASP A 57 3.07 0.67 -18.73
CA ASP A 57 3.37 2.03 -19.20
C ASP A 57 2.83 3.15 -18.28
N GLY A 58 2.81 2.91 -16.97
CA GLY A 58 2.29 3.84 -15.96
C GLY A 58 0.78 3.80 -15.78
N GLU A 59 0.05 3.01 -16.57
CA GLU A 59 -1.39 2.78 -16.40
C GLU A 59 -1.64 1.63 -15.43
N PHE A 60 -2.34 1.93 -14.35
CA PHE A 60 -2.70 0.95 -13.33
C PHE A 60 -4.12 0.46 -13.55
N ARG A 61 -4.33 -0.85 -13.49
CA ARG A 61 -5.64 -1.51 -13.61
C ARG A 61 -5.83 -2.44 -12.42
N ARG A 62 -6.98 -2.34 -11.74
CA ARG A 62 -7.30 -3.23 -10.63
C ARG A 62 -7.78 -4.57 -11.18
N TYR A 63 -7.11 -5.66 -10.80
CA TYR A 63 -7.52 -7.01 -11.19
C TYR A 63 -8.83 -7.40 -10.51
N GLN A 64 -9.77 -7.98 -11.28
CA GLN A 64 -11.11 -8.37 -10.79
C GLN A 64 -11.44 -9.86 -11.03
N GLY A 65 -10.52 -10.61 -11.65
CA GLY A 65 -10.72 -12.03 -11.96
C GLY A 65 -10.55 -12.96 -10.76
N ALA A 66 -10.74 -14.25 -11.03
CA ALA A 66 -10.44 -15.31 -10.07
C ALA A 66 -8.93 -15.36 -9.78
N ARG A 67 -8.56 -15.57 -8.53
CA ARG A 67 -7.15 -15.44 -8.10
C ARG A 67 -6.42 -16.78 -8.15
N THR A 68 -6.49 -17.44 -9.30
CA THR A 68 -5.80 -18.71 -9.56
C THR A 68 -4.64 -18.49 -10.53
N LYS A 69 -3.64 -19.38 -10.50
CA LYS A 69 -2.52 -19.34 -11.44
C LYS A 69 -2.99 -19.26 -12.90
N THR A 70 -3.96 -20.08 -13.28
CA THR A 70 -4.44 -20.16 -14.68
C THR A 70 -5.08 -18.85 -15.13
N ASP A 71 -5.89 -18.24 -14.26
CA ASP A 71 -6.54 -16.96 -14.57
C ASP A 71 -5.52 -15.82 -14.69
N PHE A 72 -4.44 -15.83 -13.90
CA PHE A 72 -3.38 -14.84 -14.04
C PHE A 72 -2.62 -14.98 -15.36
N ILE A 73 -2.32 -16.21 -15.78
CA ILE A 73 -1.68 -16.49 -17.07
C ILE A 73 -2.57 -15.99 -18.22
N ASN A 74 -3.84 -16.39 -18.23
CA ASN A 74 -4.80 -15.98 -19.26
C ASN A 74 -4.97 -14.45 -19.30
N PHE A 75 -5.05 -13.81 -18.14
CA PHE A 75 -5.17 -12.36 -18.05
C PHE A 75 -4.03 -11.61 -18.78
N ILE A 76 -2.81 -12.14 -18.73
CA ILE A 76 -1.64 -11.56 -19.42
C ILE A 76 -1.59 -12.01 -20.89
N SER A 77 -1.67 -13.32 -21.14
CA SER A 77 -1.58 -13.95 -22.47
C SER A 77 -2.66 -13.41 -23.42
N ASP A 78 -3.92 -13.44 -22.98
CA ASP A 78 -5.07 -13.06 -23.80
C ASP A 78 -5.34 -11.55 -23.74
N GLN A 79 -4.50 -10.82 -23.00
CA GLN A 79 -4.55 -9.37 -22.83
C GLN A 79 -5.91 -8.88 -22.32
N GLU A 80 -6.56 -9.67 -21.45
CA GLU A 80 -7.85 -9.33 -20.84
C GLU A 80 -7.82 -7.98 -20.12
N TRP A 81 -6.63 -7.56 -19.63
CA TRP A 81 -6.40 -6.24 -19.06
C TRP A 81 -6.83 -5.08 -19.96
N LYS A 82 -6.88 -5.26 -21.28
CA LYS A 82 -7.37 -4.23 -22.22
C LYS A 82 -8.84 -3.87 -22.01
N SER A 83 -9.63 -4.83 -21.54
CA SER A 83 -11.06 -4.64 -21.23
C SER A 83 -11.31 -3.99 -19.87
N ILE A 84 -10.28 -3.90 -19.02
CA ILE A 84 -10.38 -3.27 -17.71
C ILE A 84 -10.01 -1.80 -17.82
N GLU A 85 -10.94 -0.94 -17.39
CA GLU A 85 -10.69 0.49 -17.30
C GLU A 85 -9.52 0.79 -16.36
N PRO A 86 -8.53 1.58 -16.80
CA PRO A 86 -7.44 2.00 -15.95
C PRO A 86 -7.95 2.93 -14.85
N VAL A 87 -7.26 2.91 -13.71
CA VAL A 87 -7.44 3.90 -12.66
C VAL A 87 -7.16 5.27 -13.26
N SER A 88 -8.09 6.21 -13.08
CA SER A 88 -7.93 7.58 -13.59
C SER A 88 -6.61 8.20 -13.15
N SER A 89 -6.02 9.04 -13.99
CA SER A 89 -4.73 9.71 -13.70
C SER A 89 -4.73 10.52 -12.40
N TRP A 90 -5.87 11.08 -11.99
CA TRP A 90 -6.03 11.82 -10.74
C TRP A 90 -5.83 10.94 -9.49
N PHE A 91 -6.41 9.73 -9.52
CA PHE A 91 -6.28 8.72 -8.47
C PHE A 91 -5.15 7.71 -8.73
N GLY A 92 -4.35 7.94 -9.77
CA GLY A 92 -3.22 7.10 -10.13
C GLY A 92 -2.10 7.26 -9.10
N PRO A 93 -1.36 6.19 -8.74
CA PRO A 93 -0.25 6.25 -7.79
C PRO A 93 0.80 7.31 -8.16
N SER A 94 1.03 7.57 -9.44
CA SER A 94 1.98 8.58 -9.92
C SER A 94 1.50 10.04 -9.72
N SER A 95 0.25 10.26 -9.30
CA SER A 95 -0.32 11.60 -9.15
C SER A 95 0.20 12.32 -7.90
N PHE A 96 0.17 13.65 -7.96
CA PHE A 96 0.52 14.50 -6.81
C PHE A 96 -0.38 14.23 -5.60
N LEU A 97 -1.68 13.98 -5.84
CA LEU A 97 -2.64 13.68 -4.78
C LEU A 97 -2.26 12.37 -4.08
N MET A 98 -1.95 11.32 -4.83
CA MET A 98 -1.55 10.03 -4.24
C MET A 98 -0.17 10.10 -3.56
N SER A 99 0.74 10.93 -4.06
CA SER A 99 2.01 11.21 -3.37
C SER A 99 1.79 11.92 -2.04
N SER A 100 0.86 12.88 -1.98
CA SER A 100 0.46 13.55 -0.74
C SER A 100 -0.17 12.54 0.24
N MET A 101 -0.99 11.62 -0.27
CA MET A 101 -1.58 10.56 0.55
C MET A 101 -0.52 9.60 1.12
N SER A 102 0.49 9.24 0.33
CA SER A 102 1.64 8.46 0.80
C SER A 102 2.33 9.15 1.98
N ALA A 103 2.59 10.46 1.88
CA ALA A 103 3.23 11.23 2.93
C ALA A 103 2.37 11.28 4.21
N LEU A 104 1.05 11.45 4.08
CA LEU A 104 0.14 11.44 5.23
C LEU A 104 0.15 10.09 5.96
N PHE A 105 0.15 8.97 5.21
CA PHE A 105 0.21 7.62 5.80
C PHE A 105 1.55 7.33 6.46
N GLN A 106 2.66 7.80 5.89
CA GLN A 106 3.96 7.70 6.52
C GLN A 106 4.03 8.52 7.81
N LEU A 107 3.50 9.75 7.78
CA LEU A 107 3.43 10.61 8.96
C LEU A 107 2.59 9.97 10.06
N SER A 108 1.42 9.40 9.73
CA SER A 108 0.55 8.76 10.73
C SER A 108 1.24 7.55 11.39
N MET A 109 1.93 6.73 10.61
CA MET A 109 2.70 5.61 11.15
C MET A 109 3.93 6.05 11.95
N TRP A 110 4.58 7.13 11.56
CA TRP A 110 5.67 7.73 12.33
C TRP A 110 5.18 8.26 13.69
N ILE A 111 4.02 8.92 13.74
CA ILE A 111 3.41 9.37 15.00
C ILE A 111 3.11 8.17 15.90
N ARG A 112 2.54 7.09 15.35
CA ARG A 112 2.28 5.85 16.09
C ARG A 112 3.56 5.24 16.64
N HIS A 113 4.64 5.22 15.85
CA HIS A 113 5.94 4.72 16.28
C HIS A 113 6.51 5.57 17.43
N CYS A 114 6.45 6.89 17.32
CA CYS A 114 6.87 7.80 18.39
C CYS A 114 6.05 7.59 19.67
N HIS A 115 4.74 7.41 19.55
CA HIS A 115 3.87 7.11 20.69
C HIS A 115 4.34 5.83 21.41
N GLY A 116 4.48 4.73 20.66
CA GLY A 116 4.95 3.45 21.20
C GLY A 116 6.31 3.57 21.88
N TYR A 117 7.25 4.29 21.25
CA TYR A 117 8.56 4.54 21.84
C TYR A 117 8.48 5.31 23.17
N LEU A 118 7.67 6.37 23.25
CA LEU A 118 7.49 7.14 24.49
C LEU A 118 6.86 6.29 25.59
N THR A 119 5.89 5.44 25.26
CA THR A 119 5.17 4.65 26.27
C THR A 119 5.92 3.39 26.70
N GLU A 120 6.55 2.68 25.77
CA GLU A 120 7.18 1.37 26.02
C GLU A 120 8.65 1.51 26.42
N ASN A 121 9.42 2.37 25.74
CA ASN A 121 10.85 2.51 25.99
C ASN A 121 11.17 3.57 27.03
N VAL A 122 10.51 4.74 26.96
CA VAL A 122 10.73 5.85 27.90
C VAL A 122 9.85 5.70 29.16
N GLY A 123 8.81 4.87 29.10
CA GLY A 123 7.90 4.61 30.23
C GLY A 123 6.95 5.77 30.54
N ILE A 124 6.77 6.71 29.61
CA ILE A 124 5.85 7.83 29.79
C ILE A 124 4.42 7.28 29.74
N PRO A 125 3.54 7.66 30.69
CA PRO A 125 2.16 7.23 30.64
C PRO A 125 1.46 7.77 29.37
N VAL A 126 0.46 7.06 28.87
CA VAL A 126 -0.24 7.37 27.62
C VAL A 126 -0.68 8.85 27.51
N TRP A 127 -1.21 9.42 28.59
CA TRP A 127 -1.62 10.85 28.64
C TRP A 127 -0.44 11.80 28.46
N GLY A 128 0.75 11.44 28.96
CA GLY A 128 1.97 12.22 28.83
C GLY A 128 2.46 12.26 27.38
N SER A 129 2.38 11.13 26.66
CA SER A 129 2.69 11.08 25.23
C SER A 129 1.75 12.00 24.43
N TYR A 130 0.45 12.01 24.75
CA TYR A 130 -0.49 12.91 24.10
C TYR A 130 -0.22 14.39 24.41
N ALA A 131 0.18 14.72 25.64
CA ALA A 131 0.59 16.08 26.00
C ALA A 131 1.80 16.55 25.16
N VAL A 132 2.80 15.68 24.94
CA VAL A 132 3.96 15.98 24.09
C VAL A 132 3.53 16.28 22.64
N PHE A 133 2.68 15.44 22.05
CA PHE A 133 2.19 15.68 20.68
C PHE A 133 1.34 16.96 20.58
N ALA A 134 0.52 17.26 21.58
CA ALA A 134 -0.27 18.49 21.62
C ALA A 134 0.63 19.74 21.66
N LEU A 135 1.65 19.73 22.52
CA LEU A 135 2.63 20.82 22.59
C LEU A 135 3.42 20.97 21.28
N ALA A 136 3.85 19.86 20.67
CA ALA A 136 4.53 19.89 19.38
C ALA A 136 3.66 20.50 18.27
N THR A 137 2.36 20.19 18.27
CA THR A 137 1.39 20.74 17.31
C THR A 137 1.14 22.23 17.53
N LEU A 138 1.03 22.67 18.79
CA LEU A 138 0.89 24.09 19.11
C LEU A 138 2.15 24.88 18.70
N PHE A 139 3.33 24.32 18.97
CA PHE A 139 4.60 24.93 18.63
C PHE A 139 4.80 25.03 17.11
N SER A 140 4.49 23.98 16.35
CA SER A 140 4.57 24.02 14.89
C SER A 140 3.59 25.03 14.29
N GLY A 141 2.37 25.12 14.83
CA GLY A 141 1.39 26.13 14.43
C GLY A 141 1.87 27.56 14.71
N LEU A 142 2.50 27.80 15.85
CA LEU A 142 3.05 29.11 16.21
C LEU A 142 4.22 29.52 15.30
N ILE A 143 5.09 28.57 14.92
CA ILE A 143 6.19 28.83 13.98
C ILE A 143 5.67 29.14 12.57
N LEU A 144 4.68 28.39 12.09
CA LEU A 144 4.14 28.57 10.73
C LEU A 144 3.24 29.82 10.60
N GLY A 145 2.71 30.33 11.72
CA GLY A 145 1.88 31.52 11.77
C GLY A 145 2.63 32.84 11.97
N LEU A 146 3.93 32.79 12.27
CA LEU A 146 4.86 33.93 12.38
C LEU A 146 5.67 34.08 11.08
#